data_AF-A0A1Z5K7D7-F1
#
_entry.id   AF-A0A1Z5K7D7-F1
#
_cell.length_a   1.000
_cell.length_b   1.000
_cell.length_c   1.000
_cell.angle_alpha   90.00
_cell.angle_beta   90.00
_cell.angle_gamma   90.00
#
_symmetry.space_group_name_H-M   'P 1'
#
loop_
_entity.id
_entity.type
_entity.pdbx_description
1 polymer ?
#
loop_
_entity_poly.entity_id
_entity_poly.type
_entity_poly.pdbx_seq_one_letter_code
_entity_poly.pdbx_strand_id
1 'polypeptide(L)'
;MNGNTANEISHYDSNFGVTVLHSEFLPPYLRITTAQVHFIANSLSHFCSYRLLFQVTMRSLIVATLLSAVSVLAQPGRPGPNTTAPEPVLEENGFKCFLTTPELRDAVDAYLVDPSEGSAVAQEYGWPIGEWCVRNIADFSYLFDSNRNPAVVTFNEDLTGWVTTCARDMSYMFAGASEFNGDVTKFQTGRVLTMAGMFEDAKSFNGNLGSWDVFNVQNFQRMFGGAESFEGNGLEDWDTRCAEDISYMFYTAFSFNADLSAWEVSNIRDFHFAFDDAKVFSQNLCPWTESITNLEPKDAVAMFTGTSCPEAVELEPVLDEEAIGEPLTVFCFNCTEFQRRKRQ
;
A
#
# COMPACT_ATOMS: atom_id res chain seq x y z
N MET A 1 -50.37 17.10 39.16
CA MET A 1 -49.31 16.24 38.63
C MET A 1 -49.13 16.58 37.18
N ASN A 2 -47.88 16.76 36.78
CA ASN A 2 -47.33 17.02 35.45
C ASN A 2 -47.53 18.42 34.85
N GLY A 3 -46.39 18.99 34.46
CA GLY A 3 -46.27 20.19 33.66
C GLY A 3 -45.11 21.05 34.11
N ASN A 4 -43.88 20.73 33.67
CA ASN A 4 -42.99 21.75 33.14
C ASN A 4 -41.78 21.15 32.40
N THR A 5 -41.59 21.74 31.23
CA THR A 5 -40.51 21.70 30.27
C THR A 5 -39.16 22.16 30.84
N ALA A 6 -38.07 21.55 30.40
CA ALA A 6 -36.78 22.23 30.24
C ALA A 6 -35.94 21.52 29.16
N ASN A 7 -35.51 22.33 28.19
CA ASN A 7 -34.43 22.10 27.23
C ASN A 7 -33.18 21.50 27.88
N GLU A 8 -32.39 20.73 27.12
CA GLU A 8 -30.94 20.98 27.00
C GLU A 8 -30.28 20.18 25.86
N ILE A 9 -29.84 20.93 24.84
CA ILE A 9 -28.53 20.91 24.18
C ILE A 9 -27.97 19.55 23.71
N SER A 10 -28.09 19.29 22.41
CA SER A 10 -27.21 18.37 21.70
C SER A 10 -25.83 19.00 21.50
N HIS A 11 -24.83 18.53 22.25
CA HIS A 11 -23.44 18.73 21.88
C HIS A 11 -23.13 17.85 20.67
N TYR A 12 -22.74 18.49 19.57
CA TYR A 12 -22.21 17.85 18.38
C TYR A 12 -20.72 17.62 18.62
N ASP A 13 -20.30 16.36 18.75
CA ASP A 13 -18.88 15.99 18.80
C ASP A 13 -18.51 15.27 17.50
N SER A 14 -17.67 15.93 16.71
CA SER A 14 -17.46 15.69 15.29
C SER A 14 -16.18 14.92 15.01
N ASN A 15 -15.99 13.73 15.58
CA ASN A 15 -14.81 12.92 15.25
C ASN A 15 -14.98 11.41 15.12
N PHE A 16 -16.10 10.80 15.53
CA PHE A 16 -16.38 9.40 15.20
C PHE A 16 -17.88 9.22 15.05
N GLY A 17 -18.37 9.14 13.81
CA GLY A 17 -19.76 8.86 13.49
C GLY A 17 -20.13 7.41 13.84
N VAL A 18 -20.27 7.11 15.12
CA VAL A 18 -20.88 5.87 15.61
C VAL A 18 -22.15 6.23 16.34
N THR A 19 -23.28 6.10 15.65
CA THR A 19 -24.60 6.21 16.26
C THR A 19 -24.76 5.04 17.24
N VAL A 20 -24.68 5.33 18.55
CA VAL A 20 -24.94 4.36 19.61
C VAL A 20 -26.43 4.03 19.59
N LEU A 21 -26.80 2.93 18.92
CA LEU A 21 -28.13 2.34 19.08
C LEU A 21 -28.26 1.85 20.53
N HIS A 22 -29.25 2.38 21.24
CA HIS A 22 -29.57 2.00 22.62
C HIS A 22 -29.75 0.48 22.74
N SER A 23 -28.95 -0.11 23.62
CA SER A 23 -28.73 -1.56 23.77
C SER A 23 -29.83 -2.30 24.55
N GLU A 24 -31.11 -1.96 24.38
CA GLU A 24 -32.18 -2.52 25.22
C GLU A 24 -32.79 -3.83 24.70
N PHE A 25 -32.42 -4.31 23.50
CA PHE A 25 -33.02 -5.53 22.91
C PHE A 25 -32.03 -6.66 22.60
N LEU A 26 -30.81 -6.67 23.14
CA LEU A 26 -29.85 -7.77 22.94
C LEU A 26 -29.76 -8.69 24.18
N PRO A 27 -29.78 -10.03 23.99
CA PRO A 27 -29.54 -11.00 25.05
C PRO A 27 -28.16 -10.80 25.72
N PRO A 28 -27.99 -11.20 27.01
CA PRO A 28 -26.79 -10.88 27.80
C PRO A 28 -25.46 -11.34 27.18
N TYR A 29 -25.49 -12.41 26.39
CA TYR A 29 -24.34 -13.03 25.73
C TYR A 29 -23.92 -12.36 24.41
N LEU A 30 -24.70 -11.39 23.91
CA LEU A 30 -24.44 -10.61 22.69
C LEU A 30 -24.07 -9.14 22.99
N ARG A 31 -23.93 -8.77 24.26
CA ARG A 31 -23.54 -7.42 24.66
C ARG A 31 -22.02 -7.26 24.54
N ILE A 32 -21.56 -6.73 23.41
CA ILE A 32 -20.20 -6.22 23.29
C ILE A 32 -20.15 -4.91 24.08
N THR A 33 -19.35 -4.87 25.14
CA THR A 33 -19.18 -3.65 25.94
C THR A 33 -18.36 -2.62 25.17
N THR A 34 -18.53 -1.32 25.46
CA THR A 34 -17.71 -0.24 24.89
C THR A 34 -16.21 -0.49 25.11
N ALA A 35 -15.84 -1.15 26.20
CA ALA A 35 -14.48 -1.59 26.50
C ALA A 35 -13.98 -2.72 25.58
N GLN A 36 -14.85 -3.66 25.20
CA GLN A 36 -14.51 -4.71 24.22
C GLN A 36 -14.41 -4.17 22.80
N VAL A 37 -15.23 -3.18 22.41
CA VAL A 37 -15.09 -2.48 21.13
C VAL A 37 -13.76 -1.71 21.08
N HIS A 38 -13.41 -1.00 22.16
CA HIS A 38 -12.11 -0.34 22.27
C HIS A 38 -10.93 -1.32 22.25
N PHE A 39 -11.05 -2.46 22.94
CA PHE A 39 -10.01 -3.49 22.94
C PHE A 39 -9.83 -4.08 21.54
N ILE A 40 -10.91 -4.44 20.84
CA ILE A 40 -10.89 -4.98 19.47
C ILE A 40 -10.34 -3.94 18.48
N ALA A 41 -10.74 -2.67 18.58
CA ALA A 41 -10.23 -1.60 17.73
C ALA A 41 -8.73 -1.33 17.94
N ASN A 42 -8.24 -1.38 19.18
CA ASN A 42 -6.82 -1.16 19.50
C ASN A 42 -5.94 -2.40 19.31
N SER A 43 -6.48 -3.62 19.38
CA SER A 43 -5.72 -4.86 19.19
C SER A 43 -5.69 -5.36 17.75
N LEU A 44 -6.71 -5.05 16.92
CA LEU A 44 -6.73 -5.42 15.50
C LEU A 44 -5.94 -4.48 14.59
N SER A 45 -5.64 -3.26 15.03
CA SER A 45 -4.78 -2.31 14.30
C SER A 45 -3.31 -2.75 14.22
N HIS A 46 -2.95 -3.86 14.86
CA HIS A 46 -1.60 -4.38 14.98
C HIS A 46 -1.35 -5.62 14.11
N PHE A 47 -2.37 -6.21 13.47
CA PHE A 47 -2.21 -7.44 12.70
C PHE A 47 -2.58 -7.25 11.24
N CYS A 48 -1.58 -7.38 10.37
CA CYS A 48 -1.66 -7.23 8.92
C CYS A 48 -2.72 -8.11 8.25
N SER A 49 -2.89 -9.34 8.75
CA SER A 49 -3.90 -10.28 8.26
C SER A 49 -5.33 -9.87 8.64
N TYR A 50 -5.50 -9.08 9.71
CA TYR A 50 -6.81 -8.84 10.31
C TYR A 50 -7.56 -7.64 9.74
N ARG A 51 -6.95 -6.62 9.15
CA ARG A 51 -7.71 -5.52 8.50
C ARG A 51 -8.43 -6.01 7.24
N LEU A 52 -7.81 -6.91 6.46
CA LEU A 52 -8.42 -7.59 5.32
C LEU A 52 -9.54 -8.54 5.78
N LEU A 53 -9.27 -9.37 6.80
CA LEU A 53 -10.29 -10.18 7.46
C LEU A 53 -11.39 -9.32 8.07
N PHE A 54 -11.12 -8.12 8.61
CA PHE A 54 -12.12 -7.23 9.20
C PHE A 54 -12.98 -6.55 8.13
N GLN A 55 -12.42 -6.15 6.98
CA GLN A 55 -13.24 -5.70 5.84
C GLN A 55 -14.18 -6.80 5.32
N VAL A 56 -13.71 -8.05 5.30
CA VAL A 56 -14.50 -9.23 4.90
C VAL A 56 -15.50 -9.67 5.97
N THR A 57 -15.11 -9.62 7.24
CA THR A 57 -15.90 -10.13 8.39
C THR A 57 -16.85 -9.07 8.96
N MET A 58 -16.55 -7.77 8.95
CA MET A 58 -17.53 -6.73 9.30
C MET A 58 -18.65 -6.64 8.28
N ARG A 59 -18.38 -6.82 6.98
CA ARG A 59 -19.45 -6.99 5.99
C ARG A 59 -20.31 -8.20 6.34
N SER A 60 -19.69 -9.31 6.74
CA SER A 60 -20.41 -10.51 7.20
C SER A 60 -21.16 -10.32 8.53
N LEU A 61 -20.64 -9.54 9.49
CA LEU A 61 -21.25 -9.30 10.81
C LEU A 61 -22.40 -8.28 10.74
N ILE A 62 -22.27 -7.23 9.92
CA ILE A 62 -23.36 -6.28 9.64
C ILE A 62 -24.50 -7.03 8.93
N VAL A 63 -24.16 -7.93 8.00
CA VAL A 63 -25.15 -8.80 7.34
C VAL A 63 -25.76 -9.80 8.32
N ALA A 64 -25.00 -10.39 9.26
CA ALA A 64 -25.53 -11.32 10.27
C ALA A 64 -26.43 -10.63 11.32
N THR A 65 -26.09 -9.41 11.72
CA THR A 65 -26.93 -8.59 12.64
C THR A 65 -28.19 -8.07 11.95
N LEU A 66 -28.13 -7.76 10.65
CA LEU A 66 -29.33 -7.47 9.84
C LEU A 66 -30.16 -8.73 9.56
N LEU A 67 -29.55 -9.90 9.30
CA LEU A 67 -30.23 -11.18 9.07
C LEU A 67 -31.00 -11.66 10.32
N SER A 68 -30.41 -11.48 11.51
CA SER A 68 -31.08 -11.80 12.79
C SER A 68 -32.23 -10.85 13.10
N ALA A 69 -32.16 -9.57 12.69
CA ALA A 69 -33.28 -8.64 12.76
C ALA A 69 -34.40 -8.96 11.75
N VAL A 70 -34.05 -9.45 10.56
CA VAL A 70 -35.02 -9.84 9.50
C VAL A 70 -35.73 -11.16 9.82
N SER A 71 -35.10 -12.04 10.62
CA SER A 71 -35.67 -13.32 11.05
C SER A 71 -36.96 -13.18 11.89
N VAL A 72 -37.19 -12.03 12.51
CA VAL A 72 -38.36 -11.77 13.37
C VAL A 72 -39.57 -11.23 12.57
N LEU A 73 -39.40 -10.87 11.30
CA LEU A 73 -40.47 -10.25 10.48
C LEU A 73 -40.76 -10.97 9.14
N ALA A 74 -40.26 -12.18 8.92
CA ALA A 74 -40.47 -12.91 7.67
C ALA A 74 -41.92 -13.43 7.52
N GLN A 75 -42.79 -12.64 6.89
CA GLN A 75 -43.97 -13.12 6.20
C GLN A 75 -43.55 -13.91 4.94
N PRO A 76 -44.19 -15.05 4.62
CA PRO A 76 -43.80 -15.87 3.47
C PRO A 76 -44.24 -15.20 2.15
N GLY A 77 -43.27 -14.86 1.28
CA GLY A 77 -43.60 -14.41 -0.08
C GLY A 77 -42.63 -13.50 -0.83
N ARG A 78 -41.41 -13.20 -0.35
CA ARG A 78 -40.41 -12.45 -1.13
C ARG A 78 -39.21 -13.33 -1.51
N PRO A 79 -38.80 -13.36 -2.80
CA PRO A 79 -37.54 -13.99 -3.18
C PRO A 79 -36.39 -13.26 -2.48
N GLY A 80 -35.52 -14.02 -1.82
CA GLY A 80 -34.39 -13.48 -1.06
C GLY A 80 -33.41 -12.72 -1.97
N PRO A 81 -32.68 -11.71 -1.45
CA PRO A 81 -31.66 -11.04 -2.22
C PRO A 81 -30.49 -12.01 -2.46
N ASN A 82 -30.27 -12.35 -3.72
CA ASN A 82 -29.02 -12.97 -4.18
C ASN A 82 -27.88 -12.03 -3.78
N THR A 83 -27.10 -12.38 -2.76
CA THR A 83 -25.82 -11.73 -2.51
C THR A 83 -24.74 -12.44 -3.32
N THR A 84 -24.81 -12.26 -4.64
CA THR A 84 -23.68 -12.48 -5.54
C THR A 84 -22.63 -11.41 -5.27
N ALA A 85 -21.34 -11.73 -5.48
CA ALA A 85 -20.30 -10.72 -5.58
C ALA A 85 -20.78 -9.60 -6.52
N PRO A 86 -20.43 -8.32 -6.27
CA PRO A 86 -20.85 -7.23 -7.15
C PRO A 86 -20.47 -7.61 -8.59
N GLU A 87 -21.46 -7.58 -9.47
CA GLU A 87 -21.25 -7.95 -10.87
C GLU A 87 -20.19 -7.03 -11.49
N PRO A 88 -19.30 -7.58 -12.34
CA PRO A 88 -18.27 -6.77 -12.99
C PRO A 88 -18.93 -5.72 -13.88
N VAL A 89 -18.34 -4.53 -13.95
CA VAL A 89 -18.79 -3.48 -14.87
C VAL A 89 -18.33 -3.85 -16.27
N LEU A 90 -19.26 -4.01 -17.21
CA LEU A 90 -18.91 -4.45 -18.57
C LEU A 90 -18.64 -3.27 -19.52
N GLU A 91 -19.28 -2.13 -19.30
CA GLU A 91 -19.14 -0.92 -20.12
C GLU A 91 -19.18 0.34 -19.27
N GLU A 92 -18.46 1.38 -19.72
CA GLU A 92 -18.45 2.70 -19.13
C GLU A 92 -18.24 3.76 -20.22
N ASN A 93 -19.07 4.81 -20.21
CA ASN A 93 -19.03 5.90 -21.21
C ASN A 93 -19.13 5.41 -22.67
N GLY A 94 -19.74 4.25 -22.91
CA GLY A 94 -19.86 3.64 -24.24
C GLY A 94 -18.65 2.82 -24.69
N PHE A 95 -17.65 2.67 -23.82
CA PHE A 95 -16.48 1.83 -24.06
C PHE A 95 -16.51 0.57 -23.21
N LYS A 96 -15.87 -0.47 -23.70
CA LYS A 96 -15.75 -1.75 -23.00
C LYS A 96 -14.83 -1.62 -21.81
N CYS A 97 -15.22 -2.20 -20.68
CA CYS A 97 -14.35 -2.33 -19.52
C CYS A 97 -13.50 -3.59 -19.60
N PHE A 98 -12.25 -3.49 -19.18
CA PHE A 98 -11.38 -4.64 -19.07
C PHE A 98 -11.88 -5.57 -17.97
N LEU A 99 -11.93 -6.87 -18.27
CA LEU A 99 -12.35 -7.91 -17.33
C LEU A 99 -11.18 -8.74 -16.84
N THR A 100 -10.09 -8.79 -17.59
CA THR A 100 -8.93 -9.62 -17.29
C THR A 100 -7.61 -8.89 -17.56
N THR A 101 -6.58 -9.22 -16.81
CA THR A 101 -5.23 -8.67 -17.00
C THR A 101 -4.65 -8.98 -18.38
N PRO A 102 -4.79 -10.19 -18.97
CA PRO A 102 -4.32 -10.44 -20.33
C PRO A 102 -4.97 -9.53 -21.38
N GLU A 103 -6.28 -9.28 -21.27
CA GLU A 103 -6.98 -8.37 -22.18
C GLU A 103 -6.46 -6.93 -22.09
N LEU A 104 -6.25 -6.43 -20.87
CA LEU A 104 -5.66 -5.10 -20.65
C LEU A 104 -4.24 -5.03 -21.22
N ARG A 105 -3.44 -6.08 -21.01
CA ARG A 105 -2.06 -6.17 -21.49
C ARG A 105 -1.99 -6.16 -23.02
N ASP A 106 -2.82 -6.95 -23.69
CA ASP A 106 -2.89 -6.99 -25.15
C ASP A 106 -3.32 -5.62 -25.73
N ALA A 107 -4.26 -4.94 -25.06
CA ALA A 107 -4.68 -3.59 -25.44
C ALA A 107 -3.56 -2.56 -25.26
N VAL A 108 -2.81 -2.61 -24.14
CA VAL A 108 -1.64 -1.76 -23.94
C VAL A 108 -0.60 -1.99 -25.05
N ASP A 109 -0.31 -3.23 -25.41
CA ASP A 109 0.62 -3.53 -26.51
C ASP A 109 0.14 -2.97 -27.85
N ALA A 110 -1.16 -3.09 -28.14
CA ALA A 110 -1.74 -2.49 -29.34
C ALA A 110 -1.66 -0.95 -29.33
N TYR A 111 -1.88 -0.32 -28.18
CA TYR A 111 -1.79 1.14 -28.02
C TYR A 111 -0.35 1.63 -28.23
N LEU A 112 0.65 0.91 -27.72
CA LEU A 112 2.07 1.27 -27.91
C LEU A 112 2.50 1.17 -29.38
N VAL A 113 1.79 0.39 -30.20
CA VAL A 113 2.01 0.33 -31.66
C VAL A 113 1.31 1.49 -32.38
N ASP A 114 0.09 1.84 -31.99
CA ASP A 114 -0.69 2.93 -32.57
C ASP A 114 -1.53 3.67 -31.50
N PRO A 115 -0.99 4.75 -30.91
CA PRO A 115 -1.66 5.52 -29.86
C PRO A 115 -2.67 6.53 -30.41
N SER A 116 -2.97 6.51 -31.72
CA SER A 116 -3.90 7.46 -32.33
C SER A 116 -5.36 7.18 -31.93
N GLU A 117 -6.17 8.24 -31.84
CA GLU A 117 -7.62 8.15 -31.57
C GLU A 117 -8.38 7.26 -32.57
N GLY A 118 -7.84 7.11 -33.78
CA GLY A 118 -8.45 6.31 -34.84
C GLY A 118 -8.13 4.81 -34.76
N SER A 119 -7.26 4.37 -33.85
CA SER A 119 -6.81 2.97 -33.78
C SER A 119 -7.93 2.03 -33.32
N ALA A 120 -7.78 0.73 -33.61
CA ALA A 120 -8.79 -0.27 -33.21
C ALA A 120 -8.96 -0.34 -31.69
N VAL A 121 -7.86 -0.23 -30.93
CA VAL A 121 -7.89 -0.24 -29.47
C VAL A 121 -8.57 1.02 -28.90
N ALA A 122 -8.32 2.19 -29.51
CA ALA A 122 -8.98 3.44 -29.14
C ALA A 122 -10.51 3.37 -29.34
N GLN A 123 -10.96 2.76 -30.44
CA GLN A 123 -12.39 2.59 -30.72
C GLN A 123 -13.08 1.60 -29.79
N GLU A 124 -12.37 0.61 -29.24
CA GLU A 124 -12.94 -0.42 -28.36
C GLU A 124 -12.95 0.01 -26.88
N TYR A 125 -11.84 0.59 -26.39
CA TYR A 125 -11.61 0.86 -24.96
C TYR A 125 -11.58 2.34 -24.59
N GLY A 126 -11.59 3.24 -25.58
CA GLY A 126 -11.56 4.69 -25.39
C GLY A 126 -10.20 5.30 -25.71
N TRP A 127 -10.20 6.63 -25.81
CA TRP A 127 -9.00 7.44 -26.08
C TRP A 127 -9.07 8.77 -25.33
N PRO A 128 -7.97 9.25 -24.74
CA PRO A 128 -6.66 8.60 -24.64
C PRO A 128 -6.66 7.39 -23.69
N ILE A 129 -5.51 6.71 -23.52
CA ILE A 129 -5.36 5.54 -22.64
C ILE A 129 -5.80 5.81 -21.18
N GLY A 130 -5.72 7.07 -20.72
CA GLY A 130 -6.21 7.50 -19.41
C GLY A 130 -7.72 7.34 -19.19
N GLU A 131 -8.51 7.25 -20.26
CA GLU A 131 -9.98 7.07 -20.21
C GLU A 131 -10.40 5.59 -20.12
N TRP A 132 -9.45 4.66 -20.14
CA TRP A 132 -9.74 3.24 -20.14
C TRP A 132 -10.38 2.76 -18.84
N CYS A 133 -11.45 1.97 -18.96
CA CYS A 133 -12.15 1.39 -17.82
C CYS A 133 -11.41 0.15 -17.28
N VAL A 134 -10.54 0.36 -16.28
CA VAL A 134 -9.73 -0.70 -15.63
C VAL A 134 -10.25 -1.18 -14.27
N ARG A 135 -11.46 -0.75 -13.86
CA ARG A 135 -11.97 -0.95 -12.48
C ARG A 135 -12.21 -2.38 -12.05
N ASN A 136 -12.32 -3.33 -12.98
CA ASN A 136 -12.45 -4.75 -12.61
C ASN A 136 -11.11 -5.46 -12.46
N ILE A 137 -10.01 -4.79 -12.83
CA ILE A 137 -8.68 -5.40 -12.84
C ILE A 137 -8.12 -5.41 -11.43
N ALA A 138 -7.70 -6.58 -10.99
CA ALA A 138 -7.06 -6.80 -9.71
C ALA A 138 -5.53 -6.92 -9.82
N ASP A 139 -5.04 -7.34 -10.98
CA ASP A 139 -3.62 -7.58 -11.25
C ASP A 139 -3.18 -6.65 -12.38
N PHE A 140 -2.36 -5.65 -12.03
CA PHE A 140 -1.73 -4.71 -12.95
C PHE A 140 -0.26 -5.07 -13.20
N SER A 141 0.16 -6.27 -12.79
CA SER A 141 1.57 -6.64 -12.84
C SER A 141 2.11 -6.66 -14.27
N TYR A 142 3.34 -6.16 -14.40
CA TYR A 142 4.11 -6.11 -15.65
C TYR A 142 3.43 -5.35 -16.81
N LEU A 143 2.48 -4.46 -16.53
CA LEU A 143 1.66 -3.85 -17.58
C LEU A 143 2.49 -2.99 -18.56
N PHE A 144 3.37 -2.14 -18.02
CA PHE A 144 4.34 -1.32 -18.73
C PHE A 144 5.78 -1.75 -18.41
N ASP A 145 6.03 -3.06 -18.35
CA ASP A 145 7.36 -3.64 -18.13
C ASP A 145 8.16 -3.74 -19.45
N SER A 146 9.36 -3.20 -19.46
CA SER A 146 10.29 -3.19 -20.61
C SER A 146 10.82 -4.58 -20.97
N ASN A 147 10.87 -5.52 -20.03
CA ASN A 147 11.21 -6.92 -20.32
C ASN A 147 10.11 -7.61 -21.13
N ARG A 148 8.87 -7.15 -20.95
CA ARG A 148 7.70 -7.65 -21.66
C ARG A 148 7.52 -6.96 -23.01
N ASN A 149 7.63 -5.63 -23.05
CA ASN A 149 7.51 -4.83 -24.25
C ASN A 149 8.50 -3.66 -24.24
N PRO A 150 9.57 -3.66 -25.05
CA PRO A 150 10.59 -2.60 -25.02
C PRO A 150 10.08 -1.24 -25.48
N ALA A 151 8.91 -1.15 -26.12
CA ALA A 151 8.30 0.13 -26.53
C ALA A 151 7.89 1.00 -25.33
N VAL A 152 7.76 0.43 -24.12
CA VAL A 152 7.39 1.17 -22.90
C VAL A 152 8.47 2.12 -22.40
N VAL A 153 9.71 2.02 -22.90
CA VAL A 153 10.82 2.88 -22.47
C VAL A 153 10.47 4.37 -22.60
N THR A 154 9.70 4.74 -23.63
CA THR A 154 9.24 6.12 -23.89
C THR A 154 7.79 6.38 -23.43
N PHE A 155 7.19 5.46 -22.67
CA PHE A 155 5.81 5.60 -22.22
C PHE A 155 5.72 6.63 -21.09
N ASN A 156 4.87 7.64 -21.26
CA ASN A 156 4.64 8.69 -20.27
C ASN A 156 3.24 9.32 -20.39
N GLU A 157 2.24 8.50 -20.69
CA GLU A 157 0.86 8.96 -20.89
C GLU A 157 0.16 9.30 -19.56
N ASP A 158 -0.86 10.15 -19.63
CA ASP A 158 -1.71 10.48 -18.49
C ASP A 158 -2.63 9.29 -18.14
N LEU A 159 -2.52 8.81 -16.90
CA LEU A 159 -3.31 7.70 -16.35
C LEU A 159 -4.25 8.15 -15.21
N THR A 160 -4.43 9.45 -15.00
CA THR A 160 -5.20 9.98 -13.85
C THR A 160 -6.67 9.58 -13.85
N GLY A 161 -7.24 9.22 -15.00
CA GLY A 161 -8.60 8.69 -15.15
C GLY A 161 -8.77 7.24 -14.69
N TRP A 162 -7.69 6.50 -14.42
CA TRP A 162 -7.77 5.10 -14.02
C TRP A 162 -8.34 4.92 -12.61
N VAL A 163 -9.36 4.07 -12.54
CA VAL A 163 -9.97 3.66 -11.26
C VAL A 163 -9.41 2.29 -10.85
N THR A 164 -8.41 2.28 -9.97
CA THR A 164 -7.70 1.08 -9.51
C THR A 164 -8.24 0.47 -8.20
N THR A 165 -9.49 0.77 -7.80
CA THR A 165 -10.08 0.29 -6.52
C THR A 165 -10.11 -1.23 -6.31
N CYS A 166 -9.95 -2.01 -7.38
CA CYS A 166 -9.86 -3.47 -7.35
C CYS A 166 -8.44 -4.01 -7.34
N ALA A 167 -7.41 -3.17 -7.49
CA ALA A 167 -6.02 -3.59 -7.50
C ALA A 167 -5.62 -4.36 -6.22
N ARG A 168 -4.83 -5.41 -6.42
CA ARG A 168 -4.21 -6.28 -5.42
C ARG A 168 -2.73 -6.44 -5.70
N ASP A 169 -2.35 -6.47 -6.97
CA ASP A 169 -0.97 -6.59 -7.43
C ASP A 169 -0.65 -5.45 -8.40
N MET A 170 0.38 -4.66 -8.09
CA MET A 170 0.94 -3.62 -8.96
C MET A 170 2.45 -3.87 -9.22
N SER A 171 2.91 -5.10 -9.01
CA SER A 171 4.33 -5.44 -9.13
C SER A 171 4.83 -5.23 -10.55
N TYR A 172 5.99 -4.59 -10.70
CA TYR A 172 6.65 -4.33 -11.98
C TYR A 172 5.78 -3.56 -13.00
N MET A 173 4.76 -2.83 -12.53
CA MET A 173 3.80 -2.18 -13.43
C MET A 173 4.47 -1.19 -14.41
N PHE A 174 5.52 -0.49 -14.00
CA PHE A 174 6.29 0.46 -14.81
C PHE A 174 7.78 0.10 -14.91
N ALA A 175 8.14 -1.18 -14.73
CA ALA A 175 9.53 -1.62 -14.69
C ALA A 175 10.25 -1.31 -16.02
N GLY A 176 11.30 -0.49 -15.97
CA GLY A 176 12.10 -0.04 -17.11
C GLY A 176 11.39 0.92 -18.05
N ALA A 177 10.20 1.43 -17.72
CA ALA A 177 9.57 2.56 -18.40
C ALA A 177 10.37 3.85 -18.10
N SER A 178 11.54 3.97 -18.72
CA SER A 178 12.60 4.89 -18.31
C SER A 178 12.20 6.38 -18.35
N GLU A 179 11.29 6.77 -19.25
CA GLU A 179 10.77 8.13 -19.37
C GLU A 179 9.49 8.38 -18.56
N PHE A 180 8.93 7.36 -17.90
CA PHE A 180 7.68 7.50 -17.16
C PHE A 180 7.86 8.42 -15.95
N ASN A 181 7.04 9.47 -15.89
CA ASN A 181 6.90 10.39 -14.77
C ASN A 181 5.45 10.93 -14.68
N GLY A 182 4.48 10.09 -15.04
CA GLY A 182 3.06 10.42 -15.02
C GLY A 182 2.51 10.63 -13.61
N ASP A 183 1.41 11.38 -13.49
CA ASP A 183 0.72 11.58 -12.22
C ASP A 183 0.00 10.30 -11.77
N VAL A 184 0.48 9.71 -10.68
CA VAL A 184 -0.08 8.50 -10.05
C VAL A 184 -0.81 8.79 -8.73
N THR A 185 -1.04 10.06 -8.39
CA THR A 185 -1.67 10.47 -7.12
C THR A 185 -3.12 9.99 -6.99
N LYS A 186 -3.78 9.67 -8.11
CA LYS A 186 -5.16 9.18 -8.14
C LYS A 186 -5.30 7.67 -8.01
N PHE A 187 -4.19 6.92 -8.07
CA PHE A 187 -4.24 5.48 -7.90
C PHE A 187 -4.73 5.13 -6.50
N GLN A 188 -5.74 4.27 -6.43
CA GLN A 188 -6.25 3.75 -5.17
C GLN A 188 -5.45 2.50 -4.80
N THR A 189 -4.58 2.63 -3.81
CA THR A 189 -3.63 1.58 -3.40
C THR A 189 -4.02 0.83 -2.13
N GLY A 190 -5.06 1.26 -1.41
CA GLY A 190 -5.45 0.72 -0.10
C GLY A 190 -5.90 -0.75 -0.06
N ARG A 191 -5.85 -1.48 -1.18
CA ARG A 191 -6.05 -2.94 -1.25
C ARG A 191 -4.89 -3.70 -1.90
N VAL A 192 -3.86 -2.99 -2.33
CA VAL A 192 -2.67 -3.58 -2.94
C VAL A 192 -1.88 -4.31 -1.85
N LEU A 193 -1.38 -5.50 -2.20
CA LEU A 193 -0.63 -6.40 -1.34
C LEU A 193 0.86 -6.42 -1.71
N THR A 194 1.19 -6.13 -2.97
CA THR A 194 2.56 -6.11 -3.47
C THR A 194 2.75 -4.97 -4.49
N MET A 195 3.87 -4.26 -4.35
CA MET A 195 4.36 -3.23 -5.26
C MET A 195 5.81 -3.53 -5.68
N ALA A 196 6.22 -4.80 -5.59
CA ALA A 196 7.58 -5.23 -5.92
C ALA A 196 7.98 -4.73 -7.32
N GLY A 197 9.10 -4.03 -7.43
CA GLY A 197 9.63 -3.52 -8.69
C GLY A 197 8.74 -2.54 -9.44
N MET A 198 7.68 -1.96 -8.82
CA MET A 198 6.67 -1.16 -9.53
C MET A 198 7.27 -0.06 -10.41
N PHE A 199 8.33 0.60 -9.95
CA PHE A 199 9.10 1.62 -10.68
C PHE A 199 10.58 1.24 -10.84
N GLU A 200 10.90 -0.05 -10.83
CA GLU A 200 12.28 -0.51 -11.05
C GLU A 200 12.78 0.01 -12.41
N ASP A 201 13.94 0.64 -12.48
CA ASP A 201 14.53 1.26 -13.68
C ASP A 201 13.63 2.30 -14.39
N ALA A 202 12.59 2.83 -13.72
CA ALA A 202 11.83 3.98 -14.19
C ALA A 202 12.62 5.28 -13.92
N LYS A 203 13.73 5.46 -14.64
CA LYS A 203 14.79 6.44 -14.34
C LYS A 203 14.32 7.88 -14.13
N SER A 204 13.29 8.30 -14.86
CA SER A 204 12.74 9.67 -14.82
C SER A 204 11.66 9.86 -13.75
N PHE A 205 11.21 8.80 -13.10
CA PHE A 205 10.11 8.86 -12.14
C PHE A 205 10.50 9.66 -10.90
N ASN A 206 9.73 10.71 -10.59
CA ASN A 206 9.82 11.49 -9.36
C ASN A 206 8.42 11.95 -8.89
N GLY A 207 7.42 11.08 -9.05
CA GLY A 207 6.03 11.36 -8.68
C GLY A 207 5.83 11.52 -7.17
N ASN A 208 4.82 12.31 -6.77
CA ASN A 208 4.39 12.40 -5.37
C ASN A 208 3.51 11.19 -5.01
N LEU A 209 3.86 10.51 -3.91
CA LEU A 209 3.19 9.30 -3.46
C LEU A 209 2.48 9.44 -2.10
N GLY A 210 2.32 10.65 -1.59
CA GLY A 210 1.71 10.92 -0.29
C GLY A 210 0.21 10.59 -0.19
N SER A 211 -0.48 10.40 -1.32
CA SER A 211 -1.88 9.97 -1.34
C SER A 211 -2.08 8.46 -1.24
N TRP A 212 -1.00 7.67 -1.26
CA TRP A 212 -1.08 6.22 -1.30
C TRP A 212 -1.32 5.64 0.10
N ASP A 213 -2.35 4.78 0.23
CA ASP A 213 -2.54 3.94 1.42
C ASP A 213 -1.79 2.63 1.22
N VAL A 214 -0.60 2.54 1.82
CA VAL A 214 0.29 1.37 1.70
C VAL A 214 0.16 0.38 2.86
N PHE A 215 -0.81 0.56 3.76
CA PHE A 215 -0.94 -0.26 4.98
C PHE A 215 -1.02 -1.77 4.70
N ASN A 216 -1.61 -2.18 3.57
CA ASN A 216 -1.76 -3.61 3.25
C ASN A 216 -0.60 -4.17 2.41
N VAL A 217 0.34 -3.33 1.96
CA VAL A 217 1.44 -3.76 1.10
C VAL A 217 2.48 -4.47 1.95
N GLN A 218 2.80 -5.71 1.58
CA GLN A 218 3.77 -6.56 2.26
C GLN A 218 5.13 -6.55 1.57
N ASN A 219 5.14 -6.44 0.24
CA ASN A 219 6.36 -6.51 -0.55
C ASN A 219 6.60 -5.21 -1.34
N PHE A 220 7.71 -4.54 -1.01
CA PHE A 220 8.24 -3.35 -1.68
C PHE A 220 9.61 -3.62 -2.34
N GLN A 221 10.02 -4.89 -2.44
CA GLN A 221 11.28 -5.31 -3.04
C GLN A 221 11.50 -4.56 -4.36
N ARG A 222 12.65 -3.90 -4.52
CA ARG A 222 13.03 -3.18 -5.76
C ARG A 222 12.08 -2.07 -6.22
N MET A 223 11.10 -1.64 -5.42
CA MET A 223 10.03 -0.75 -5.89
C MET A 223 10.55 0.51 -6.63
N PHE A 224 11.66 1.09 -6.18
CA PHE A 224 12.34 2.24 -6.79
C PHE A 224 13.79 1.94 -7.19
N GLY A 225 14.16 0.65 -7.29
CA GLY A 225 15.53 0.26 -7.66
C GLY A 225 15.85 0.79 -9.06
N GLY A 226 16.90 1.59 -9.24
CA GLY A 226 17.23 2.22 -10.52
C GLY A 226 16.34 3.40 -10.94
N ALA A 227 15.42 3.86 -10.09
CA ALA A 227 14.68 5.11 -10.31
C ALA A 227 15.58 6.32 -10.00
N GLU A 228 16.52 6.60 -10.90
CA GLU A 228 17.65 7.52 -10.68
C GLU A 228 17.23 8.95 -10.23
N SER A 229 16.08 9.43 -10.71
CA SER A 229 15.55 10.79 -10.41
C SER A 229 14.63 10.83 -9.19
N PHE A 230 14.32 9.70 -8.57
CA PHE A 230 13.33 9.62 -7.49
C PHE A 230 13.87 10.24 -6.20
N GLU A 231 13.20 11.27 -5.69
CA GLU A 231 13.60 11.99 -4.47
C GLU A 231 12.85 11.52 -3.21
N GLY A 232 11.75 10.75 -3.37
CA GLY A 232 10.98 10.20 -2.26
C GLY A 232 9.83 11.07 -1.74
N ASN A 233 9.29 11.97 -2.56
CA ASN A 233 8.21 12.88 -2.17
C ASN A 233 6.95 12.14 -1.70
N GLY A 234 6.54 12.33 -0.44
CA GLY A 234 5.32 11.78 0.15
C GLY A 234 5.48 10.41 0.81
N LEU A 235 6.70 9.93 1.01
CA LEU A 235 6.97 8.67 1.71
C LEU A 235 6.96 8.83 3.24
N GLU A 236 7.18 10.04 3.75
CA GLU A 236 7.36 10.34 5.17
C GLU A 236 6.19 9.86 6.06
N ASP A 237 4.97 9.89 5.53
CA ASP A 237 3.72 9.55 6.24
C ASP A 237 3.20 8.13 5.92
N TRP A 238 3.98 7.32 5.21
CA TRP A 238 3.57 5.94 4.88
C TRP A 238 3.46 5.07 6.14
N ASP A 239 2.33 4.39 6.25
CA ASP A 239 2.09 3.39 7.30
C ASP A 239 2.62 2.02 6.86
N THR A 240 3.90 1.76 7.16
CA THR A 240 4.63 0.55 6.74
C THR A 240 4.48 -0.64 7.69
N ARG A 241 3.51 -0.62 8.60
CA ARG A 241 3.34 -1.68 9.62
C ARG A 241 3.21 -3.08 9.08
N CYS A 242 2.83 -3.25 7.81
CA CYS A 242 2.73 -4.56 7.17
C CYS A 242 3.79 -4.86 6.13
N ALA A 243 4.75 -3.96 5.93
CA ALA A 243 5.91 -4.24 5.12
C ALA A 243 6.70 -5.41 5.73
N GLU A 244 7.01 -6.39 4.90
CA GLU A 244 7.81 -7.57 5.24
C GLU A 244 9.14 -7.56 4.49
N ASP A 245 9.21 -6.93 3.31
CA ASP A 245 10.40 -6.89 2.44
C ASP A 245 10.57 -5.50 1.80
N ILE A 246 11.73 -4.88 2.05
CA ILE A 246 12.16 -3.63 1.40
C ILE A 246 13.54 -3.80 0.73
N SER A 247 13.95 -5.04 0.46
CA SER A 247 15.23 -5.34 -0.17
C SER A 247 15.36 -4.65 -1.52
N TYR A 248 16.52 -4.06 -1.79
CA TYR A 248 16.82 -3.28 -3.00
C TYR A 248 15.84 -2.12 -3.30
N MET A 249 14.99 -1.71 -2.35
CA MET A 249 13.89 -0.77 -2.62
C MET A 249 14.37 0.56 -3.25
N PHE A 250 15.52 1.07 -2.82
CA PHE A 250 16.15 2.29 -3.34
C PHE A 250 17.57 2.01 -3.90
N TYR A 251 17.85 0.75 -4.27
CA TYR A 251 19.10 0.38 -4.93
C TYR A 251 19.33 1.29 -6.15
N THR A 252 20.50 1.94 -6.25
CA THR A 252 20.85 2.87 -7.33
C THR A 252 19.87 4.03 -7.58
N ALA A 253 19.00 4.36 -6.62
CA ALA A 253 18.14 5.55 -6.67
C ALA A 253 18.97 6.80 -6.30
N PHE A 254 19.76 7.29 -7.26
CA PHE A 254 20.84 8.26 -7.01
C PHE A 254 20.41 9.56 -6.34
N SER A 255 19.17 10.00 -6.55
CA SER A 255 18.62 11.25 -6.00
C SER A 255 17.84 11.07 -4.71
N PHE A 256 17.67 9.84 -4.23
CA PHE A 256 16.82 9.53 -3.08
C PHE A 256 17.42 10.01 -1.76
N ASN A 257 16.68 10.84 -1.02
CA ASN A 257 17.08 11.31 0.32
C ASN A 257 15.89 11.64 1.23
N ALA A 258 14.71 11.05 1.01
CA ALA A 258 13.55 11.30 1.85
C ALA A 258 13.74 10.74 3.27
N ASP A 259 13.22 11.46 4.27
CA ASP A 259 13.27 11.04 5.67
C ASP A 259 12.27 9.91 5.92
N LEU A 260 12.79 8.72 6.24
CA LEU A 260 12.00 7.53 6.55
C LEU A 260 12.01 7.19 8.04
N SER A 261 12.51 8.09 8.89
CA SER A 261 12.69 7.82 10.32
C SER A 261 11.39 7.51 11.08
N ALA A 262 10.24 7.90 10.52
CA ALA A 262 8.90 7.62 11.07
C ALA A 262 8.32 6.26 10.65
N TRP A 263 8.95 5.53 9.73
CA TRP A 263 8.46 4.22 9.28
C TRP A 263 8.49 3.19 10.41
N GLU A 264 7.44 2.38 10.48
CA GLU A 264 7.39 1.23 11.37
C GLU A 264 8.00 0.02 10.66
N VAL A 265 9.14 -0.45 11.17
CA VAL A 265 9.95 -1.49 10.51
C VAL A 265 9.98 -2.81 11.28
N SER A 266 9.14 -2.97 12.30
CA SER A 266 9.16 -4.15 13.18
C SER A 266 8.82 -5.48 12.49
N ASN A 267 8.12 -5.44 11.35
CA ASN A 267 7.71 -6.61 10.57
C ASN A 267 8.62 -6.90 9.37
N ILE A 268 9.52 -5.98 9.02
CA ILE A 268 10.44 -6.14 7.91
C ILE A 268 11.49 -7.19 8.28
N ARG A 269 11.70 -8.13 7.35
CA ARG A 269 12.63 -9.26 7.50
C ARG A 269 13.84 -9.16 6.58
N ASP A 270 13.73 -8.37 5.52
CA ASP A 270 14.78 -8.23 4.52
C ASP A 270 15.06 -6.75 4.20
N PHE A 271 16.27 -6.32 4.53
CA PHE A 271 16.82 -4.98 4.26
C PHE A 271 18.01 -5.04 3.28
N HIS A 272 18.28 -6.19 2.65
CA HIS A 272 19.42 -6.37 1.75
C HIS A 272 19.47 -5.25 0.71
N PHE A 273 20.61 -4.55 0.64
CA PHE A 273 20.88 -3.51 -0.35
C PHE A 273 19.81 -2.40 -0.44
N ALA A 274 19.01 -2.16 0.62
CA ALA A 274 17.84 -1.29 0.54
C ALA A 274 18.17 0.13 0.05
N PHE A 275 19.34 0.65 0.38
CA PHE A 275 19.84 1.97 -0.07
C PHE A 275 21.19 1.88 -0.80
N ASP A 276 21.59 0.70 -1.27
CA ASP A 276 22.89 0.52 -1.90
C ASP A 276 23.02 1.40 -3.17
N ASP A 277 24.12 2.15 -3.26
CA ASP A 277 24.40 3.19 -4.26
C ASP A 277 23.31 4.29 -4.39
N ALA A 278 22.48 4.50 -3.36
CA ALA A 278 21.66 5.70 -3.21
C ALA A 278 22.56 6.89 -2.82
N LYS A 279 23.27 7.44 -3.81
CA LYS A 279 24.46 8.29 -3.63
C LYS A 279 24.30 9.46 -2.66
N VAL A 280 23.15 10.12 -2.64
CA VAL A 280 22.92 11.29 -1.77
C VAL A 280 22.27 10.94 -0.42
N PHE A 281 21.88 9.68 -0.23
CA PHE A 281 21.17 9.25 0.97
C PHE A 281 22.04 9.43 2.21
N SER A 282 21.50 10.16 3.20
CA SER A 282 22.20 10.49 4.46
C SER A 282 21.22 10.71 5.63
N GLN A 283 20.08 10.02 5.63
CA GLN A 283 19.03 10.22 6.64
C GLN A 283 19.28 9.46 7.95
N ASN A 284 18.88 10.08 9.06
CA ASN A 284 19.04 9.50 10.38
C ASN A 284 17.92 8.50 10.70
N LEU A 285 18.18 7.23 10.43
CA LEU A 285 17.26 6.13 10.68
C LEU A 285 17.44 5.48 12.07
N CYS A 286 18.08 6.13 13.03
CA CYS A 286 18.21 5.59 14.39
C CYS A 286 16.89 5.19 15.08
N PRO A 287 15.75 5.87 14.84
CA PRO A 287 14.47 5.41 15.38
C PRO A 287 14.10 3.97 15.00
N TRP A 288 14.53 3.47 13.83
CA TRP A 288 14.28 2.09 13.41
C TRP A 288 14.87 1.06 14.39
N THR A 289 15.96 1.41 15.07
CA THR A 289 16.59 0.52 16.08
C THR A 289 15.71 0.29 17.30
N GLU A 290 14.68 1.12 17.52
CA GLU A 290 13.70 0.91 18.58
C GLU A 290 12.67 -0.18 18.20
N SER A 291 12.30 -0.26 16.91
CA SER A 291 11.33 -1.23 16.40
C SER A 291 11.95 -2.58 16.07
N ILE A 292 13.19 -2.61 15.61
CA ILE A 292 13.86 -3.85 15.24
C ILE A 292 14.29 -4.61 16.50
N THR A 293 13.77 -5.82 16.66
CA THR A 293 14.03 -6.65 17.85
C THR A 293 15.12 -7.70 17.61
N ASN A 294 15.27 -8.18 16.37
CA ASN A 294 16.26 -9.18 15.96
C ASN A 294 16.72 -8.87 14.53
N LEU A 295 17.65 -7.92 14.35
CA LEU A 295 18.34 -7.75 13.06
C LEU A 295 19.54 -8.68 13.05
N GLU A 296 19.49 -9.76 12.28
CA GLU A 296 20.72 -10.53 12.04
C GLU A 296 21.55 -9.78 10.98
N PRO A 297 22.90 -9.76 11.08
CA PRO A 297 23.74 -9.09 10.08
C PRO A 297 23.46 -9.54 8.64
N LYS A 298 23.04 -10.81 8.47
CA LYS A 298 22.65 -11.38 7.18
C LYS A 298 21.40 -10.71 6.59
N ASP A 299 20.54 -10.07 7.39
CA ASP A 299 19.27 -9.49 6.93
C ASP A 299 19.40 -8.04 6.46
N ALA A 300 20.59 -7.43 6.65
CA ALA A 300 20.87 -6.03 6.30
C ALA A 300 22.22 -5.87 5.57
N VAL A 301 22.61 -6.90 4.82
CA VAL A 301 23.85 -6.91 4.02
C VAL A 301 23.88 -5.71 3.07
N ALA A 302 24.97 -4.95 3.13
CA ALA A 302 25.26 -3.81 2.27
C ALA A 302 24.11 -2.79 2.16
N MET A 303 23.31 -2.64 3.22
CA MET A 303 22.14 -1.76 3.22
C MET A 303 22.46 -0.29 2.83
N PHE A 304 23.64 0.23 3.21
CA PHE A 304 24.06 1.62 2.96
C PHE A 304 25.36 1.76 2.14
N THR A 305 25.82 0.71 1.47
CA THR A 305 27.03 0.78 0.65
C THR A 305 26.83 1.82 -0.48
N GLY A 306 27.84 2.62 -0.78
CA GLY A 306 27.74 3.66 -1.83
C GLY A 306 26.85 4.87 -1.52
N THR A 307 26.33 5.00 -0.29
CA THR A 307 25.56 6.19 0.14
C THR A 307 26.45 7.34 0.63
N SER A 308 25.85 8.50 0.90
CA SER A 308 26.53 9.65 1.56
C SER A 308 26.52 9.54 3.11
N CYS A 309 26.26 8.35 3.65
CA CYS A 309 26.26 8.12 5.09
C CYS A 309 27.66 8.35 5.69
N PRO A 310 27.79 9.20 6.72
CA PRO A 310 29.10 9.59 7.27
C PRO A 310 29.84 8.42 7.94
N GLU A 311 29.11 7.39 8.35
CA GLU A 311 29.62 6.21 9.06
C GLU A 311 29.26 4.89 8.35
N ALA A 312 29.01 4.90 7.02
CA ALA A 312 28.76 3.65 6.29
C ALA A 312 30.01 2.76 6.33
N VAL A 313 30.03 1.81 7.26
CA VAL A 313 31.04 0.76 7.34
C VAL A 313 30.51 -0.43 6.55
N GLU A 314 31.29 -0.88 5.57
CA GLU A 314 31.04 -2.14 4.87
C GLU A 314 31.12 -3.28 5.89
N LEU A 315 30.00 -3.96 6.14
CA LEU A 315 30.05 -5.25 6.81
C LEU A 315 30.65 -6.23 5.79
N GLU A 316 31.93 -6.57 5.94
CA GLU A 316 32.45 -7.75 5.25
C GLU A 316 31.52 -8.93 5.57
N PRO A 317 31.15 -9.78 4.59
CA PRO A 317 30.30 -10.92 4.84
C PRO A 317 30.97 -11.79 5.90
N VAL A 318 30.42 -11.74 7.11
CA VAL A 318 30.96 -12.42 8.29
C VAL A 318 30.87 -13.92 8.02
N LEU A 319 32.00 -14.53 7.65
CA LEU A 319 32.14 -15.98 7.54
C LEU A 319 32.32 -16.66 8.92
N ASP A 320 32.50 -15.88 9.99
CA ASP A 320 32.78 -16.39 11.33
C ASP A 320 31.71 -15.95 12.34
N GLU A 321 30.96 -16.92 12.89
CA GLU A 321 29.83 -16.78 13.84
C GLU A 321 30.12 -16.03 15.18
N GLU A 322 31.27 -15.37 15.33
CA GLU A 322 31.78 -14.91 16.64
C GLU A 322 31.71 -13.40 16.92
N ALA A 323 30.87 -12.64 16.21
CA ALA A 323 30.60 -11.23 16.53
C ALA A 323 29.33 -11.05 17.40
N ILE A 324 29.27 -11.72 18.55
CA ILE A 324 28.21 -11.52 19.54
C ILE A 324 28.61 -10.35 20.46
N GLY A 325 28.10 -9.14 20.20
CA GLY A 325 28.00 -8.11 21.24
C GLY A 325 28.36 -6.66 20.92
N GLU A 326 28.65 -6.27 19.68
CA GLU A 326 28.88 -4.86 19.34
C GLU A 326 27.57 -4.13 18.94
N PRO A 327 27.41 -2.83 19.28
CA PRO A 327 26.19 -2.07 19.00
C PRO A 327 25.90 -2.06 17.50
N LEU A 328 24.61 -1.97 17.11
CA LEU A 328 24.17 -1.93 15.70
C LEU A 328 24.94 -0.85 14.91
N THR A 329 26.08 -1.21 14.31
CA THR A 329 26.92 -0.39 13.40
C THR A 329 26.39 -0.43 11.97
N VAL A 330 25.31 -1.16 11.73
CA VAL A 330 24.69 -1.36 10.42
C VAL A 330 23.92 -0.13 9.93
N PHE A 331 23.77 0.90 10.77
CA PHE A 331 23.01 2.11 10.47
C PHE A 331 23.91 3.27 10.00
N CYS A 332 23.33 4.14 9.17
CA CYS A 332 23.95 5.36 8.63
C CYS A 332 24.58 6.28 9.70
N PHE A 333 24.11 6.19 10.95
CA PHE A 333 24.55 6.97 12.11
C PHE A 333 24.71 6.08 13.35
N ASN A 334 25.56 6.49 14.29
CA ASN A 334 25.68 5.86 15.60
C ASN A 334 24.41 6.00 16.46
N CYS A 335 23.65 4.91 16.57
CA CYS A 335 22.38 4.87 17.30
C CYS A 335 22.49 4.44 18.77
N THR A 336 23.70 4.43 19.36
CA THR A 336 23.93 3.94 20.73
C THR A 336 23.09 4.69 21.77
N GLU A 337 22.85 6.00 21.61
CA GLU A 337 22.04 6.77 22.55
C GLU A 337 20.55 6.38 22.50
N PHE A 338 19.99 6.18 21.29
CA PHE A 338 18.61 5.71 21.10
C PHE A 338 18.40 4.34 21.78
N GLN A 339 19.34 3.42 21.57
CA GLN A 339 19.30 2.11 22.21
C GLN A 339 19.39 2.17 23.74
N ARG A 340 20.12 3.14 24.30
CA ARG A 340 20.19 3.35 25.77
C ARG A 340 18.87 3.82 26.35
N ARG A 341 18.15 4.72 25.65
CA ARG A 341 16.84 5.23 26.09
C ARG A 341 15.80 4.11 26.19
N LYS A 342 15.79 3.14 25.26
CA LYS A 342 14.89 1.97 25.30
C LYS A 342 15.13 1.03 26.49
N ARG A 343 16.35 0.99 27.04
CA ARG A 343 16.72 0.08 28.14
C ARG A 343 16.38 0.63 29.53
N GLN A 344 16.01 1.91 29.64
CA GLN A 344 15.57 2.58 30.86
C GLN A 344 14.04 2.58 30.94
#